data_AF-A0A285U511-F1
#
_entry.id   AF-A0A285U511-F1
#
_cell.length_a   1.000
_cell.length_b   1.000
_cell.length_c   1.000
_cell.angle_alpha   90.00
_cell.angle_beta   90.00
_cell.angle_gamma   90.00
#
_symmetry.space_group_name_H-M   'P 1'
#
loop_
_entity.id
_entity.type
_entity.pdbx_description
1 polymer ?
#
loop_
_entity_poly.entity_id
_entity_poly.type
_entity_poly.pdbx_seq_one_letter_code
_entity_poly.pdbx_strand_id
1 'polypeptide(L)' 'MRLDPKTFWAMTPLELAIACGLHGEAPAGGAPDRNALLALMRSYPDRERGSDPAGGGPRGGG' A
#
# COMPACT_ATOMS: atom_id res chain seq x y z
N MET A 1 0.14 -2.70 14.38
CA MET A 1 0.34 -4.13 14.02
C MET A 1 0.53 -4.18 12.51
N ARG A 2 1.65 -4.72 11.99
CA ARG A 2 1.84 -4.89 10.54
C ARG A 2 1.59 -6.35 10.21
N LEU A 3 0.61 -6.62 9.34
CA LEU A 3 0.33 -7.96 8.85
C LEU A 3 1.38 -8.36 7.82
N ASP A 4 1.66 -9.65 7.72
CA ASP A 4 2.40 -10.19 6.58
C ASP A 4 1.60 -9.90 5.29
N PRO A 5 2.24 -9.43 4.19
CA PRO A 5 1.53 -9.09 2.96
C PRO A 5 0.69 -10.22 2.39
N LYS A 6 1.16 -11.47 2.46
CA LYS A 6 0.41 -12.63 1.96
C LYS A 6 -0.84 -12.87 2.79
N THR A 7 -0.73 -12.75 4.11
CA THR A 7 -1.88 -12.84 5.01
C THR A 7 -2.88 -11.72 4.75
N PHE A 8 -2.41 -10.49 4.56
CA PHE A 8 -3.28 -9.35 4.25
C PHE A 8 -4.08 -9.58 2.95
N TRP A 9 -3.42 -10.01 1.88
CA TRP A 9 -4.07 -10.25 0.59
C TRP A 9 -4.95 -11.51 0.54
N ALA A 10 -4.80 -12.42 1.51
CA ALA A 10 -5.64 -13.61 1.62
C ALA A 10 -6.95 -13.35 2.40
N MET A 11 -7.08 -12.20 3.08
CA MET A 11 -8.26 -11.88 3.87
C MET A 11 -9.51 -11.73 2.98
N THR A 12 -10.62 -12.28 3.45
CA THR A 12 -11.94 -11.97 2.91
C THR A 12 -12.28 -10.50 3.21
N PRO A 13 -13.20 -9.88 2.43
CA PRO A 13 -13.65 -8.51 2.70
C PRO A 13 -14.19 -8.32 4.14
N LEU A 14 -14.83 -9.34 4.70
CA LEU A 14 -15.34 -9.31 6.08
C LEU A 14 -14.19 -9.30 7.10
N GLU A 15 -13.20 -10.17 6.93
CA GLU A 15 -12.02 -10.22 7.82
C GLU A 15 -11.21 -8.94 7.74
N LEU A 16 -11.05 -8.38 6.54
CA LEU A 16 -10.39 -7.08 6.34
C LEU A 16 -11.15 -5.96 7.05
N ALA A 17 -12.49 -5.91 6.92
CA ALA A 17 -13.30 -4.92 7.60
C ALA A 17 -13.17 -5.01 9.13
N ILE A 18 -13.17 -6.23 9.68
CA ILE A 18 -12.95 -6.45 11.12
C ILE A 18 -11.54 -6.00 11.54
N ALA A 19 -10.50 -6.40 10.80
CA ALA A 19 -9.12 -6.06 11.09
C ALA A 19 -8.84 -4.54 11.03
N CYS A 20 -9.56 -3.82 10.17
CA CYS A 20 -9.50 -2.37 10.04
C CYS A 20 -10.42 -1.61 11.01
N GLY A 21 -11.22 -2.30 11.83
CA GLY A 21 -12.19 -1.66 12.72
C GLY A 21 -13.40 -1.04 11.99
N LEU A 22 -13.64 -1.43 10.74
CA LEU A 22 -14.73 -0.94 9.88
C LEU A 22 -16.00 -1.80 10.00
N HIS A 23 -16.01 -2.83 10.86
CA HIS A 23 -17.15 -3.73 11.00
C HIS A 23 -18.32 -3.03 11.71
N GLY A 24 -19.46 -2.91 11.03
CA GLY A 24 -20.65 -2.24 11.55
C GLY A 24 -20.72 -0.75 11.26
N GLU A 25 -19.64 -0.14 10.74
CA GLU A 25 -19.67 1.22 10.19
C GLU A 25 -19.93 1.14 8.69
N ALA A 26 -21.11 1.62 8.24
CA ALA A 26 -21.24 1.99 6.85
C ALA A 26 -20.20 3.09 6.58
N PRO A 27 -19.31 2.97 5.57
CA PRO A 27 -18.33 4.01 5.29
C PRO A 27 -19.07 5.33 5.10
N ALA A 28 -18.87 6.28 6.02
CA ALA A 28 -19.55 7.57 5.97
C ALA A 28 -19.21 8.35 4.68
N GLY A 29 -18.11 7.98 4.02
CA GLY A 29 -17.83 8.30 2.63
C GLY A 29 -17.77 7.01 1.82
N GLY A 30 -18.64 6.88 0.82
CA GLY A 30 -18.56 5.79 -0.16
C GLY A 30 -17.22 5.76 -0.90
N ALA A 31 -17.07 4.80 -1.83
CA ALA A 31 -15.86 4.73 -2.66
C ALA A 31 -15.60 6.10 -3.33
N PRO A 32 -14.35 6.59 -3.36
CA PRO A 32 -14.02 7.87 -3.97
C PRO A 32 -14.43 7.86 -5.44
N ASP A 33 -14.99 8.97 -5.90
CA ASP A 33 -15.21 9.16 -7.32
C ASP A 33 -13.89 9.30 -8.08
N ARG A 34 -13.96 9.32 -9.41
CA ARG A 34 -12.77 9.39 -10.27
C ARG A 34 -11.91 10.62 -10.01
N ASN A 35 -12.51 11.76 -9.66
CA ASN A 35 -11.78 12.99 -9.42
C ASN A 35 -11.05 12.94 -8.07
N ALA A 36 -11.71 12.40 -7.04
CA ALA A 36 -11.10 12.16 -5.74
C ALA A 36 -9.93 11.17 -5.85
N LEU A 37 -10.06 10.12 -6.65
CA LEU A 37 -8.96 9.19 -6.93
C LEU A 37 -7.77 9.88 -7.61
N LEU A 38 -8.01 10.73 -8.62
CA LEU A 38 -6.95 11.49 -9.29
C LEU A 38 -6.23 12.46 -8.32
N ALA A 39 -6.97 13.08 -7.40
CA ALA A 39 -6.37 13.94 -6.37
C ALA A 39 -5.47 13.14 -5.42
N LEU A 40 -5.85 11.91 -5.06
CA LEU A 40 -5.04 11.01 -4.24
C LEU A 40 -3.76 10.58 -4.96
N MET A 41 -3.86 10.17 -6.23
CA MET A 41 -2.68 9.77 -7.02
C MET A 41 -1.67 10.91 -7.18
N ARG A 42 -2.15 12.17 -7.30
CA ARG A 42 -1.28 13.36 -7.32
C ARG A 42 -0.62 13.62 -5.97
N SER A 43 -1.34 13.40 -4.88
CA SER A 43 -0.84 13.63 -3.51
C SER A 43 0.16 12.56 -3.06
N TYR A 44 0.00 11.33 -3.54
CA TYR A 44 0.82 10.18 -3.18
C TYR A 44 1.33 9.48 -4.45
N PRO A 45 2.33 10.06 -5.14
CA PRO A 45 2.88 9.44 -6.35
C PRO A 45 3.61 8.14 -5.99
N ASP A 46 3.40 7.11 -6.81
CA ASP A 46 4.14 5.85 -6.68
C ASP A 46 5.63 6.11 -6.88
N ARG A 47 6.44 5.70 -5.91
CA ARG A 47 7.90 5.73 -6.06
C ARG A 47 8.30 4.58 -6.98
N GLU A 48 8.92 4.90 -8.10
CA GLU A 48 9.61 3.90 -8.91
C GLU A 48 10.69 3.22 -8.04
N ARG A 49 10.47 1.94 -7.75
CA ARG A 49 11.47 1.09 -7.10
C ARG A 49 12.53 0.75 -8.14
N GLY A 50 13.37 1.72 -8.52
CA GLY A 50 14.24 1.58 -9.69
C GLY A 50 15.29 2.67 -9.95
N SER A 51 15.61 3.52 -8.98
CA SER A 51 16.78 4.41 -9.11
C SER A 51 17.64 4.35 -7.85
N ASP A 52 18.21 3.17 -7.62
CA ASP A 52 19.37 3.01 -6.74
C ASP A 52 20.60 2.72 -7.63
N PRO A 53 21.38 3.74 -8.05
CA PRO A 53 22.62 3.51 -8.78
C PRO A 53 23.74 3.12 -7.81
N ALA A 54 23.66 1.92 -7.22
CA ALA A 54 24.78 1.39 -6.41
C ALA A 54 24.78 -0.15 -6.31
N GLY A 55 24.48 -0.83 -7.41
CA GLY A 55 24.93 -2.21 -7.63
C GLY A 55 26.43 -2.24 -7.97
N GLY A 56 27.29 -2.07 -6.97
CA GLY A 56 28.75 -2.11 -7.16
C GLY A 56 29.44 -2.59 -5.89
N GLY A 57 29.41 -3.90 -5.65
CA GLY A 57 30.07 -4.54 -4.51
C GLY A 57 31.60 -4.34 -4.49
N PRO A 58 32.26 -4.70 -3.38
CA PRO A 58 33.65 -4.39 -3.14
C PRO A 58 34.54 -5.22 -4.05
N ARG A 59 35.36 -4.57 -4.88
CA ARG A 59 36.52 -5.22 -5.51
C ARG A 59 37.73 -4.98 -4.62
N GLY A 60 38.15 -6.03 -3.92
CA GLY A 60 39.39 -6.04 -3.16
C GLY A 60 40.64 -6.14 -4.03
N GLY A 61 41.79 -6.00 -3.37
CA GLY A 61 43.09 -6.50 -3.82
C GLY A 61 44.05 -5.44 -4.34
N GLY A 62 45.11 -5.18 -3.57
CA GLY A 62 46.26 -4.35 -3.91
C GLY A 62 47.11 -4.07 -2.68
#